data_AF-A0A948RGE3-F1
#
_entry.id   AF-A0A948RGE3-F1
#
_cell.length_a   1.000
_cell.length_b   1.000
_cell.length_c   1.000
_cell.angle_alpha   90.00
_cell.angle_beta   90.00
_cell.angle_gamma   90.00
#
_symmetry.space_group_name_H-M   'P 1'
#
loop_
_entity.id
_entity.type
_entity.pdbx_description
1 polymer ?
#
loop_
_entity_poly.entity_id
_entity_poly.type
_entity_poly.pdbx_seq_one_letter_code
_entity_poly.pdbx_strand_id
1 'polypeptide(L)'
;SSVVEVLSLSRAAAKGVEWQARFLALFPPIVLTAMAVVAPEMGRMWSSNPLYLMPALIGSGGSYLLSMRMIRTGLSIEASMGLNLGESGDIRLDRMGRVL
;
A
#
# COMPACT_ATOMS: atom_id res chain seq x y z
N SER A 1 -8.04 23.58 -15.98
CA SER A 1 -8.28 22.16 -16.34
C SER A 1 -7.11 21.27 -15.94
N SER A 2 -5.85 21.70 -16.09
CA SER A 2 -4.64 20.91 -15.79
C SER A 2 -4.58 20.35 -14.36
N VAL A 3 -4.92 21.15 -13.34
CA VAL A 3 -4.87 20.71 -11.93
C VAL A 3 -5.87 19.57 -11.66
N VAL A 4 -7.06 19.62 -12.24
CA VAL A 4 -8.08 18.58 -12.07
C VAL A 4 -7.65 17.26 -12.71
N GLU A 5 -6.96 17.33 -13.85
CA GLU A 5 -6.41 16.17 -14.56
C GLU A 5 -5.23 15.52 -13.81
N VAL A 6 -4.36 16.33 -13.22
CA VAL A 6 -3.27 15.82 -12.36
C VAL A 6 -3.83 15.18 -11.09
N LEU A 7 -4.90 15.75 -10.50
CA LEU A 7 -5.58 15.19 -9.34
C LEU A 7 -6.35 13.89 -9.67
N SER A 8 -6.90 13.76 -10.88
CA SER A 8 -7.57 12.53 -11.29
C SER A 8 -6.59 11.39 -11.57
N LEU A 9 -5.44 11.68 -12.21
CA LEU A 9 -4.36 10.73 -12.44
C LEU A 9 -3.73 10.23 -11.13
N SER A 10 -3.41 11.13 -10.20
CA SER A 10 -2.87 10.76 -8.88
C SER A 10 -3.86 9.94 -8.07
N ARG A 11 -5.16 10.25 -8.13
CA ARG A 11 -6.22 9.45 -7.48
C ARG A 11 -6.41 8.07 -8.13
N ALA A 12 -6.23 7.95 -9.45
CA ALA A 12 -6.27 6.67 -10.14
C ALA A 12 -5.05 5.79 -9.77
N ALA A 13 -3.86 6.38 -9.71
CA ALA A 13 -2.65 5.72 -9.25
C ALA A 13 -2.78 5.25 -7.79
N ALA A 14 -3.31 6.11 -6.91
CA ALA A 14 -3.63 5.78 -5.53
C ALA A 14 -4.53 4.53 -5.40
N LYS A 15 -5.62 4.48 -6.17
CA LYS A 15 -6.53 3.33 -6.19
C LYS A 15 -5.87 2.06 -6.71
N GLY A 16 -4.97 2.17 -7.69
CA GLY A 16 -4.19 1.05 -8.20
C GLY A 16 -3.29 0.43 -7.12
N VAL A 17 -2.57 1.28 -6.38
CA VAL A 17 -1.69 0.85 -5.27
C VAL A 17 -2.52 0.25 -4.12
N GLU A 18 -3.68 0.83 -3.82
CA GLU A 18 -4.61 0.28 -2.82
C GLU A 18 -5.08 -1.13 -3.21
N TRP A 19 -5.42 -1.35 -4.48
CA TRP A 19 -5.81 -2.67 -4.98
C TRP A 19 -4.67 -3.68 -4.89
N GLN A 20 -3.45 -3.27 -5.24
CA GLN A 20 -2.26 -4.12 -5.11
C GLN A 20 -2.01 -4.52 -3.65
N ALA A 21 -2.12 -3.58 -2.72
CA ALA A 21 -1.99 -3.84 -1.29
C ALA A 21 -3.03 -4.84 -0.77
N ARG A 22 -4.30 -4.67 -1.17
CA ARG A 22 -5.39 -5.59 -0.82
C ARG A 22 -5.17 -6.99 -1.42
N PHE A 23 -4.70 -7.07 -2.66
CA PHE A 23 -4.39 -8.33 -3.31
C PHE A 23 -3.27 -9.06 -2.55
N LEU A 24 -2.20 -8.37 -2.19
CA LEU A 24 -1.09 -8.94 -1.44
C LEU A 24 -1.50 -9.43 -0.04
N ALA A 25 -2.50 -8.78 0.57
CA ALA A 25 -3.07 -9.17 1.86
C ALA A 25 -3.92 -10.47 1.78
N LEU A 26 -4.68 -10.60 0.69
CA LEU A 26 -5.69 -11.66 0.52
C LEU A 26 -5.14 -12.89 -0.17
N PHE A 27 -4.18 -12.72 -1.07
CA PHE A 27 -3.65 -13.80 -1.88
C PHE A 27 -3.01 -14.92 -1.05
N PRO A 28 -2.11 -14.65 -0.08
CA PRO A 28 -1.48 -15.71 0.69
C PRO A 28 -2.49 -16.55 1.51
N PRO A 29 -3.44 -15.97 2.27
CA PRO A 29 -4.49 -16.75 2.93
C PRO A 29 -5.35 -17.60 1.99
N ILE A 30 -5.70 -17.08 0.82
CA ILE A 30 -6.49 -17.82 -0.18
C ILE A 30 -5.71 -19.03 -0.69
N VAL A 31 -4.43 -18.83 -1.06
CA VAL A 31 -3.58 -19.93 -1.54
C VAL A 31 -3.39 -20.99 -0.46
N LEU A 32 -3.14 -20.57 0.80
CA LEU A 32 -3.03 -21.51 1.92
C LEU A 32 -4.31 -22.32 2.10
N THR A 33 -5.48 -21.67 2.02
CA THR A 33 -6.77 -22.37 2.13
C THR A 33 -6.96 -23.36 0.97
N ALA A 34 -6.65 -22.95 -0.26
CA ALA A 34 -6.72 -23.82 -1.43
C ALA A 34 -5.77 -25.02 -1.31
N MET A 35 -4.54 -24.81 -0.84
CA MET A 35 -3.58 -25.89 -0.60
C MET A 35 -4.04 -26.84 0.50
N ALA A 36 -4.70 -26.36 1.55
CA ALA A 36 -5.25 -27.23 2.59
C ALA A 36 -6.34 -28.17 2.04
N VAL A 37 -7.08 -27.74 1.02
CA VAL A 37 -8.11 -28.53 0.34
C VAL A 37 -7.50 -29.52 -0.67
N VAL A 38 -6.57 -29.04 -1.51
CA VAL A 38 -5.96 -29.85 -2.58
C VAL A 38 -4.97 -30.87 -2.01
N ALA A 39 -4.24 -30.51 -0.94
CA ALA A 39 -3.26 -31.35 -0.28
C ALA A 39 -3.66 -31.57 1.20
N PRO A 40 -4.46 -32.62 1.50
CA PRO A 40 -4.98 -32.86 2.84
C PRO A 40 -3.89 -33.19 3.89
N GLU A 41 -2.70 -33.60 3.45
CA GLU A 41 -1.53 -33.76 4.32
C GLU A 41 -1.05 -32.41 4.87
N MET A 42 -0.98 -31.38 4.02
CA MET A 42 -0.63 -30.02 4.43
C MET A 42 -1.70 -29.44 5.34
N GLY A 43 -2.98 -29.66 5.03
CA GLY A 43 -4.10 -29.26 5.89
C GLY A 43 -4.03 -29.87 7.30
N ARG A 44 -3.70 -31.17 7.40
CA ARG A 44 -3.50 -31.88 8.69
C ARG A 44 -2.26 -31.37 9.44
N MET A 45 -1.18 -31.06 8.72
CA MET A 45 0.03 -30.50 9.33
C MET A 45 -0.24 -29.11 9.92
N TRP A 46 -0.95 -28.25 9.20
CA TRP A 46 -1.27 -26.91 9.68
C TRP A 46 -2.31 -26.91 10.80
N SER A 47 -3.27 -27.86 10.81
CA SER A 47 -4.22 -27.98 11.91
C SER A 47 -3.58 -28.52 13.19
N SER A 48 -2.59 -29.41 13.07
CA SER A 48 -1.84 -29.92 14.23
C SER A 48 -0.84 -28.89 14.79
N ASN A 49 -0.25 -28.06 13.94
CA ASN A 49 0.57 -26.93 14.37
C ASN A 49 0.32 -25.68 13.51
N PRO A 50 -0.52 -24.73 13.99
CA PRO A 50 -0.82 -23.50 13.27
C PRO A 50 0.37 -22.56 13.09
N LEU A 51 1.46 -22.74 13.86
CA LEU A 51 2.64 -21.86 13.79
C LEU A 51 3.28 -21.86 12.40
N TYR A 52 3.13 -22.94 11.63
CA TYR A 52 3.61 -23.01 10.25
C TYR A 52 2.94 -22.00 9.31
N LEU A 53 1.73 -21.53 9.64
CA LEU A 53 1.01 -20.51 8.87
C LEU A 53 1.44 -19.08 9.24
N MET A 54 2.00 -18.90 10.44
CA MET A 54 2.25 -17.56 11.00
C MET A 54 3.19 -16.70 10.14
N PRO A 55 4.30 -17.19 9.57
CA PRO A 55 5.17 -16.37 8.72
C PRO A 55 4.43 -15.79 7.51
N ALA A 56 3.58 -16.59 6.86
CA ALA A 56 2.80 -16.15 5.70
C ALA A 56 1.69 -15.16 6.10
N LEU A 57 0.98 -15.41 7.20
CA LEU A 57 -0.08 -14.53 7.69
C LEU A 57 0.47 -13.19 8.19
N ILE A 58 1.57 -13.21 8.95
CA ILE A 58 2.25 -12.00 9.44
C ILE A 58 2.85 -11.22 8.27
N GLY A 59 3.54 -11.89 7.34
CA GLY A 59 4.12 -11.25 6.16
C GLY A 59 3.06 -10.57 5.29
N SER A 60 1.92 -11.25 5.08
CA SER A 60 0.77 -10.72 4.35
C SER A 60 0.17 -9.49 5.05
N GLY A 61 -0.17 -9.63 6.35
CA GLY A 61 -0.77 -8.54 7.13
C GLY A 61 0.18 -7.35 7.31
N GLY A 62 1.46 -7.60 7.55
CA GLY A 62 2.50 -6.58 7.66
C GLY A 62 2.67 -5.79 6.36
N SER A 63 2.71 -6.49 5.22
CA SER A 63 2.81 -5.85 3.91
C SER A 63 1.59 -4.97 3.61
N TYR A 64 0.38 -5.43 3.98
CA TYR A 64 -0.84 -4.64 3.87
C TYR A 64 -0.78 -3.37 4.75
N LEU A 65 -0.37 -3.51 6.01
CA LEU A 65 -0.24 -2.38 6.93
C LEU A 65 0.77 -1.35 6.43
N LEU A 66 1.94 -1.79 5.95
CA LEU A 66 2.96 -0.91 5.40
C LEU A 66 2.46 -0.20 4.15
N SER A 67 1.81 -0.92 3.24
CA SER A 67 1.23 -0.34 2.03
C SER A 67 0.14 0.67 2.36
N MET A 68 -0.72 0.37 3.34
CA MET A 68 -1.79 1.28 3.76
C MET A 68 -1.23 2.52 4.48
N ARG A 69 -0.14 2.38 5.25
CA ARG A 69 0.61 3.51 5.81
C ARG A 69 1.17 4.38 4.70
N MET A 70 1.86 3.79 3.71
CA MET A 70 2.39 4.51 2.56
C MET A 70 1.30 5.23 1.75
N ILE A 71 0.13 4.61 1.57
CA ILE A 71 -1.01 5.25 0.89
C ILE A 71 -1.48 6.47 1.69
N ARG A 72 -1.63 6.35 3.02
CA ARG A 72 -2.08 7.46 3.87
C ARG A 72 -1.06 8.60 3.96
N THR A 73 0.23 8.30 4.00
CA THR A 73 1.29 9.30 4.19
C THR A 73 1.84 9.85 2.87
N GLY A 74 1.88 9.04 1.81
CA GLY A 74 2.51 9.35 0.53
C GLY A 74 1.56 9.88 -0.55
N LEU A 75 0.24 9.71 -0.40
CA LEU A 75 -0.76 10.30 -1.29
C LEU A 75 -1.48 11.49 -0.66
N SER A 76 -0.96 12.00 0.46
CA SER A 76 -1.42 13.28 0.98
C SER A 76 -1.07 14.36 -0.05
N ILE A 77 -2.00 15.30 -0.24
CA ILE A 77 -1.82 16.40 -1.19
C ILE A 77 -0.53 17.17 -0.84
N GLU A 78 -0.16 17.24 0.45
CA GLU A 78 1.11 17.84 0.92
C GLU A 78 2.36 17.12 0.40
N ALA A 79 2.40 15.77 0.44
CA ALA A 79 3.53 14.99 -0.06
C ALA A 79 3.70 15.10 -1.59
N SER A 80 2.57 15.13 -2.33
CA SER A 80 2.59 15.34 -3.79
C SER A 80 2.98 16.76 -4.21
N MET A 81 2.92 17.72 -3.29
CA MET A 81 3.39 19.10 -3.46
C MET A 81 4.80 19.33 -2.87
N GLY A 82 5.46 18.28 -2.35
CA GLY A 82 6.79 18.40 -1.73
C GLY A 82 6.80 19.16 -0.39
N LEU A 83 5.62 19.40 0.21
CA LEU A 83 5.48 20.00 1.52
C LEU A 83 5.76 18.92 2.57
N ASN A 84 7.05 18.73 2.87
CA ASN A 84 7.46 17.96 4.04
C ASN A 84 6.86 18.63 5.30
N LEU A 85 6.12 17.84 6.07
CA LEU A 85 5.61 18.19 7.39
C LEU A 85 6.78 18.47 8.34
N GLY A 86 7.30 19.70 8.33
CA GLY A 86 8.44 20.09 9.16
C GLY A 86 8.96 21.51 8.93
N GLU A 87 8.77 22.08 7.74
CA GLU A 87 9.07 23.49 7.49
C GLU A 87 7.79 24.21 7.05
N SER A 88 7.45 25.28 7.77
CA SER A 88 6.35 26.18 7.47
C SER A 88 6.24 26.41 5.97
N GLY A 89 5.16 25.89 5.37
CA GLY A 89 4.82 25.98 3.97
C GLY A 89 4.43 27.40 3.58
N ASP A 90 5.39 28.32 3.62
CA ASP A 90 5.34 29.52 2.80
C ASP A 90 5.83 29.10 1.41
N ILE A 91 4.88 28.87 0.51
CA ILE A 91 5.18 28.75 -0.92
C ILE A 91 5.80 30.08 -1.32
N ARG A 92 7.14 30.15 -1.41
CA ARG A 92 7.87 31.34 -1.86
C ARG A 92 7.60 31.57 -3.36
N LEU A 93 6.44 32.16 -3.64
CA LEU A 93 5.97 32.57 -4.96
C LEU A 93 6.98 33.46 -5.69
N ASP A 94 7.86 34.14 -4.95
CA ASP A 94 8.92 35.00 -5.49
C ASP A 94 9.97 34.29 -6.37
N ARG A 95 10.05 32.96 -6.37
CA ARG A 95 11.04 32.22 -7.20
C ARG A 95 10.46 31.49 -8.42
N MET A 96 9.15 31.53 -8.65
CA MET A 96 8.55 30.91 -9.83
C MET A 96 8.59 31.84 -11.06
N GLY A 97 9.78 32.09 -11.61
CA GLY A 97 9.86 32.80 -12.90
C GLY A 97 11.21 33.37 -13.30
N ARG A 98 12.25 33.30 -12.46
CA ARG A 98 13.61 33.68 -12.87
C ARG A 98 14.44 32.45 -13.22
N VAL A 99 14.55 32.23 -14.52
CA VAL A 99 15.66 31.49 -15.13
C VAL A 99 16.92 32.35 -14.88
N LEU A 100 17.95 31.76 -14.28
CA LEU A 100 19.29 32.38 -14.20
C LEU A 100 19.91 32.47 -15.60
#